data_AF-F2DCL3-F1
#
_entry.id   AF-F2DCL3-F1
#
_cell.length_a   1.000
_cell.length_b   1.000
_cell.length_c   1.000
_cell.angle_alpha   90.00
_cell.angle_beta   90.00
_cell.angle_gamma   90.00
#
_symmetry.space_group_name_H-M   'P 1'
#
loop_
_entity.id
_entity.type
_entity.pdbx_description
1 polymer ?
#
loop_
_entity_poly.entity_id
_entity_poly.type
_entity_poly.pdbx_seq_one_letter_code
_entity_poly.pdbx_strand_id
1 'polypeptide(L)'
;SPPLLFSTPAIGSRGPRLASLPQAYIAYYCNHPLYTPVSDLQMKIGFGIGVVCQIANFYCHILLRNLRSPTGSGGYQIPRGFLFNIVTCANYTTEIYQWLGFNIATQTVAGYVFLAVAAAIMTNWALGKHSRLRKLFDGKDGRPKYPRRWVILPPFL
;
A
#
# COMPACT_ATOMS: atom_id res chain seq x y z
N SER A 1 8.93 -4.46 18.31
CA SER A 1 8.03 -3.51 17.61
C SER A 1 7.62 -4.10 16.27
N PRO A 2 6.43 -4.68 16.13
CA PRO A 2 6.05 -5.42 14.93
C PRO A 2 5.78 -4.48 13.73
N PRO A 3 5.99 -4.94 12.49
CA PRO A 3 5.86 -4.14 11.27
C PRO A 3 4.40 -3.80 10.95
N LEU A 4 4.22 -2.57 10.47
CA LEU A 4 2.95 -1.85 10.25
C LEU A 4 2.13 -2.35 9.04
N LEU A 5 1.76 -3.63 9.00
CA LEU A 5 0.76 -4.16 8.05
C LEU A 5 -0.67 -4.21 8.64
N PHE A 6 -0.83 -3.88 9.92
CA PHE A 6 -2.11 -3.86 10.60
C PHE A 6 -2.27 -2.58 11.42
N SER A 7 -2.93 -1.58 10.84
CA SER A 7 -3.55 -0.51 11.62
C SER A 7 -4.87 -0.17 10.96
N THR A 8 -5.81 -1.11 11.05
CA THR A 8 -7.24 -0.82 10.99
C THR A 8 -7.60 0.08 12.19
N PRO A 9 -8.55 1.02 12.03
CA PRO A 9 -9.04 1.81 13.15
C PRO A 9 -9.78 0.86 14.11
N ALA A 10 -9.63 1.14 15.41
CA ALA A 10 -10.21 0.37 16.50
C ALA A 10 -11.72 0.15 16.32
N ILE A 11 -12.10 -1.08 15.99
CA ILE A 11 -13.43 -1.62 16.26
C ILE A 11 -13.20 -2.83 17.15
N GLY A 12 -13.89 -2.83 18.29
CA GLY A 12 -13.63 -3.66 19.45
C GLY A 12 -13.62 -5.17 19.19
N SER A 13 -12.80 -5.82 20.01
CA SER A 13 -13.08 -7.12 20.63
C SER A 13 -13.75 -8.18 19.76
N ARG A 14 -13.00 -8.82 18.85
CA ARG A 14 -13.12 -10.25 18.48
C ARG A 14 -12.01 -10.71 17.51
N GLY A 15 -11.05 -11.50 18.03
CA GLY A 15 -10.42 -12.63 17.33
C GLY A 15 -9.24 -12.38 16.36
N PRO A 16 -8.01 -12.86 16.66
CA PRO A 16 -6.82 -12.76 15.79
C PRO A 16 -6.75 -13.87 14.71
N ARG A 17 -7.85 -14.21 14.02
CA ARG A 17 -7.90 -15.39 13.12
C ARG A 17 -8.47 -15.21 11.71
N LEU A 18 -8.85 -13.99 11.31
CA LEU A 18 -9.44 -13.77 9.98
C LEU A 18 -8.47 -13.19 8.94
N ALA A 19 -7.34 -12.60 9.36
CA ALA A 19 -6.39 -11.96 8.44
C ALA A 19 -5.36 -12.92 7.81
N SER A 20 -5.22 -14.13 8.34
CA SER A 20 -4.24 -15.14 7.88
C SER A 20 -4.77 -16.07 6.79
N LEU A 21 -6.08 -16.16 6.61
CA LEU A 21 -6.72 -17.11 5.70
C LEU A 21 -6.38 -16.88 4.21
N PRO A 22 -6.36 -15.64 3.69
CA PRO A 22 -6.02 -15.41 2.28
C PRO A 22 -4.54 -15.75 1.98
N GLN A 23 -3.66 -15.45 2.93
CA GLN A 23 -2.21 -15.65 2.78
C GLN A 23 -1.85 -17.15 2.85
N ALA A 24 -2.47 -17.88 3.77
CA ALA A 24 -2.33 -19.33 3.88
C ALA A 24 -2.89 -20.07 2.64
N TYR A 25 -3.96 -19.55 2.04
CA TYR A 25 -4.56 -20.10 0.82
C TYR A 25 -3.63 -19.95 -0.39
N ILE A 26 -3.01 -18.78 -0.56
CA ILE A 26 -2.02 -18.56 -1.64
C ILE A 26 -0.79 -19.47 -1.47
N ALA A 27 -0.32 -19.65 -0.23
CA ALA A 27 0.80 -20.57 0.07
C ALA A 27 0.48 -22.03 -0.27
N TYR A 28 -0.78 -22.46 -0.11
CA TYR A 28 -1.23 -23.81 -0.47
C TYR A 28 -1.17 -24.04 -1.99
N TYR A 29 -1.61 -23.07 -2.82
CA TYR A 29 -1.55 -23.21 -4.27
C TYR A 29 -0.11 -23.18 -4.83
N CYS A 30 0.78 -22.38 -4.23
CA CYS A 30 2.19 -22.33 -4.66
C CYS A 30 2.96 -23.62 -4.35
N ASN A 31 2.53 -24.41 -3.35
CA ASN A 31 3.18 -25.66 -2.97
C ASN A 31 2.48 -26.92 -3.54
N HIS A 32 1.45 -26.74 -4.36
CA HIS A 32 0.76 -27.87 -4.97
C HIS A 32 1.64 -28.51 -6.05
N PRO A 33 1.77 -29.85 -6.10
CA PRO A 33 2.64 -30.57 -7.05
C PRO A 33 2.25 -30.43 -8.55
N LEU A 34 1.24 -29.62 -8.87
CA LEU A 34 0.84 -29.26 -10.23
C LEU A 34 1.20 -27.80 -10.59
N TYR A 35 2.00 -27.12 -9.75
CA TYR A 35 2.50 -25.79 -10.06
C TYR A 35 3.41 -25.86 -11.27
N THR A 36 2.98 -25.26 -12.38
CA THR A 36 3.83 -25.07 -13.55
C THR A 36 4.74 -23.88 -13.28
N PRO A 37 6.05 -24.09 -13.10
CA PRO A 37 6.97 -23.00 -12.82
C PRO A 37 7.00 -22.04 -14.01
N VAL A 38 6.87 -20.74 -13.71
CA VAL A 38 7.17 -19.68 -14.67
C VAL A 38 8.64 -19.72 -15.05
N SER A 39 8.98 -19.20 -16.24
CA SER A 39 10.36 -19.13 -16.71
C SER A 39 11.28 -18.42 -15.69
N ASP A 40 12.53 -18.87 -15.58
CA ASP A 40 13.52 -18.30 -14.66
C ASP A 40 13.69 -16.78 -14.81
N LEU A 41 13.57 -16.29 -16.05
CA LEU A 41 13.63 -14.86 -16.36
C LEU A 41 12.44 -14.10 -15.76
N GLN A 42 11.23 -14.63 -15.91
CA GLN A 42 10.01 -14.02 -15.38
C GLN A 42 10.00 -14.02 -13.85
N MET A 43 10.45 -15.11 -13.21
CA MET A 43 10.60 -15.17 -11.77
C MET A 43 11.59 -14.11 -11.27
N LYS A 44 12.76 -14.00 -11.90
CA LYS A 44 13.78 -12.99 -11.54
C LYS A 44 13.28 -11.56 -11.72
N ILE A 45 12.55 -11.28 -12.80
CA ILE A 45 11.96 -9.95 -13.06
C ILE A 45 10.91 -9.63 -12.00
N GLY A 46 9.96 -10.53 -11.73
CA GLY A 46 8.92 -10.30 -10.74
C GLY A 46 9.47 -10.14 -9.32
N PHE A 47 10.49 -10.94 -8.95
CA PHE A 47 11.20 -10.79 -7.69
C PHE A 47 11.96 -9.45 -7.60
N GLY A 48 12.65 -9.06 -8.67
CA GLY A 48 13.34 -7.76 -8.76
C GLY A 48 12.38 -6.58 -8.57
N ILE A 49 11.23 -6.61 -9.26
CA ILE A 49 10.17 -5.60 -9.09
C ILE A 49 9.64 -5.61 -7.65
N GLY A 50 9.39 -6.78 -7.07
CA GLY A 50 8.92 -6.93 -5.69
C GLY A 50 9.88 -6.30 -4.68
N VAL A 51 11.19 -6.56 -4.81
CA VAL A 51 12.23 -5.98 -3.93
C VAL A 51 12.31 -4.47 -4.07
N VAL A 52 12.32 -3.94 -5.30
CA VAL A 52 12.34 -2.49 -5.54
C VAL A 52 11.10 -1.82 -4.92
N CYS A 53 9.92 -2.41 -5.10
CA CYS A 53 8.69 -1.90 -4.51
C CYS A 53 8.70 -1.97 -2.97
N GLN A 54 9.28 -3.03 -2.39
CA GLN A 54 9.42 -3.16 -0.94
C GLN A 54 10.34 -2.08 -0.36
N ILE A 55 11.46 -1.78 -1.03
CA ILE A 55 12.37 -0.69 -0.64
C ILE A 55 11.66 0.67 -0.77
N ALA A 56 10.95 0.89 -1.87
CA ALA A 56 10.16 2.10 -2.08
C ALA A 56 9.07 2.27 -1.00
N ASN A 57 8.38 1.19 -0.64
CA ASN A 57 7.38 1.17 0.44
C ASN A 57 8.03 1.54 1.78
N PHE A 58 9.18 0.92 2.10
CA PHE A 58 9.93 1.22 3.31
C PHE A 58 10.36 2.70 3.37
N TYR A 59 10.86 3.24 2.27
CA TYR A 59 11.21 4.66 2.16
C TYR A 59 9.99 5.57 2.39
N CYS A 60 8.83 5.21 1.83
CA CYS A 60 7.61 5.96 2.08
C CYS A 60 7.17 5.90 3.55
N HIS A 61 7.37 4.77 4.24
CA HIS A 61 7.15 4.66 5.67
C HIS A 61 8.10 5.51 6.51
N ILE A 62 9.37 5.63 6.12
CA ILE A 62 10.32 6.54 6.77
C ILE A 62 9.84 7.99 6.63
N LEU A 63 9.44 8.41 5.44
CA LEU A 63 8.89 9.75 5.23
C LEU A 63 7.65 10.00 6.11
N LEU A 64 6.71 9.05 6.17
CA LEU A 64 5.53 9.14 7.04
C LEU A 64 5.87 9.15 8.54
N ARG A 65 6.90 8.42 8.96
CA ARG A 65 7.39 8.44 10.34
C ARG A 65 7.96 9.81 10.68
N ASN A 66 8.76 10.41 9.79
CA ASN A 66 9.37 11.71 10.02
C ASN A 66 8.34 12.85 10.11
N LEU A 67 7.15 12.68 9.54
CA LEU A 67 6.03 13.63 9.66
C LEU A 67 5.31 13.56 11.02
N ARG A 68 5.50 12.48 11.80
CA ARG A 68 4.95 12.39 13.15
C ARG A 68 5.95 13.03 14.10
N SER A 69 5.61 14.21 14.64
CA SER A 69 6.47 14.86 15.64
C SER A 69 6.74 13.88 16.80
N PRO A 70 8.00 13.71 17.25
CA PRO A 70 8.35 12.84 18.38
C PRO A 70 7.61 13.24 19.67
N THR A 71 7.22 14.50 19.77
CA THR A 71 6.57 15.12 20.93
C THR A 71 5.05 14.93 20.97
N GLY A 72 4.43 14.28 19.97
CA GLY A 72 2.97 14.06 19.92
C GLY A 72 2.13 15.32 19.67
N SER A 73 2.73 16.51 19.68
CA SER A 73 2.10 17.82 19.49
C SER A 73 1.95 18.25 18.02
N GLY A 74 2.11 17.32 17.07
CA GLY A 74 2.13 17.62 15.63
C GLY A 74 0.75 17.52 14.99
N GLY A 75 0.21 18.65 14.53
CA GLY A 75 -0.94 18.67 13.63
C GLY A 75 -0.71 17.82 12.37
N TYR A 76 -1.80 17.43 11.69
CA TYR A 76 -1.72 16.69 10.43
C TYR A 76 -0.81 17.44 9.45
N GLN A 77 0.17 16.76 8.84
CA GLN A 77 1.10 17.37 7.88
C GLN A 77 0.94 16.74 6.48
N ILE A 78 1.24 17.51 5.44
CA ILE A 78 1.23 17.02 4.06
C ILE A 78 2.57 16.29 3.80
N PRO A 79 2.56 14.99 3.50
CA PRO A 79 3.78 14.30 3.11
C PRO A 79 4.35 14.89 1.82
N ARG A 80 5.66 15.15 1.80
CA ARG A 80 6.40 15.64 0.63
C ARG A 80 7.62 14.76 0.40
N GLY A 81 8.02 14.62 -0.87
CA GLY A 81 9.17 13.81 -1.28
C GLY A 81 8.78 12.50 -1.97
N PHE A 82 9.62 12.06 -2.91
CA PHE A 82 9.45 10.83 -3.69
C PHE A 82 8.06 10.75 -4.36
N LEU A 83 7.42 9.58 -4.35
CA LEU A 83 6.08 9.37 -4.90
C LEU A 83 5.01 10.25 -4.25
N PHE A 84 5.22 10.76 -3.02
CA PHE A 84 4.23 11.65 -2.39
C PHE A 84 4.04 12.98 -3.14
N ASN A 85 4.98 13.37 -4.02
CA ASN A 85 4.80 14.55 -4.86
C ASN A 85 3.76 14.33 -5.97
N ILE A 86 3.55 13.07 -6.37
CA ILE A 86 2.65 12.70 -7.48
C ILE A 86 1.35 12.13 -6.93
N VAL A 87 1.42 11.24 -5.92
CA VAL A 87 0.28 10.57 -5.30
C VAL A 87 0.12 10.95 -3.82
N THR A 88 -1.11 11.03 -3.35
CA THR A 88 -1.42 11.28 -1.93
C THR A 88 -1.03 10.09 -1.05
N CYS A 89 -1.24 8.87 -1.55
CA CYS A 89 -0.93 7.64 -0.83
C CYS A 89 0.15 6.82 -1.54
N ALA A 90 1.39 7.29 -1.46
CA ALA A 90 2.55 6.62 -2.05
C ALA A 90 2.73 5.18 -1.53
N ASN A 91 2.54 4.94 -0.22
CA ASN A 91 2.69 3.60 0.37
C ASN A 91 1.74 2.59 -0.27
N TYR A 92 0.44 2.91 -0.32
CA TYR A 92 -0.56 2.01 -0.91
C TYR A 92 -0.27 1.76 -2.39
N THR A 93 0.22 2.77 -3.10
CA THR A 93 0.65 2.61 -4.49
C THR A 93 1.80 1.60 -4.56
N THR A 94 2.90 1.81 -3.83
CA THR A 94 4.05 0.89 -3.82
C THR A 94 3.69 -0.52 -3.37
N GLU A 95 2.71 -0.67 -2.48
CA GLU A 95 2.24 -1.95 -1.99
C GLU A 95 1.45 -2.70 -3.08
N ILE A 96 0.57 -2.02 -3.81
CA ILE A 96 -0.13 -2.59 -4.98
C ILE A 96 0.89 -3.05 -6.04
N TYR A 97 1.91 -2.25 -6.35
CA TYR A 97 2.96 -2.61 -7.30
C TYR A 97 3.84 -3.77 -6.80
N GLN A 98 4.09 -3.87 -5.49
CA GLN A 98 4.79 -5.00 -4.89
C GLN A 98 3.99 -6.31 -5.07
N TRP A 99 2.69 -6.28 -4.77
CA TRP A 99 1.80 -7.42 -4.98
C TRP A 99 1.66 -7.78 -6.47
N LEU A 100 1.68 -6.79 -7.36
CA LEU A 100 1.72 -7.02 -8.81
C LEU A 100 3.01 -7.75 -9.23
N GLY A 101 4.18 -7.31 -8.75
CA GLY A 101 5.46 -7.98 -9.01
C GLY A 101 5.48 -9.42 -8.49
N PHE A 102 4.95 -9.65 -7.30
CA PHE A 102 4.79 -10.99 -6.72
C PHE A 102 3.86 -11.89 -7.55
N ASN A 103 2.76 -11.34 -8.07
CA ASN A 103 1.84 -12.05 -8.94
C ASN A 103 2.44 -12.35 -10.33
N ILE A 104 3.30 -11.48 -10.84
CA ILE A 104 4.06 -11.75 -12.08
C ILE A 104 5.05 -12.91 -11.87
N ALA A 105 5.66 -12.99 -10.68
CA ALA A 105 6.61 -14.05 -10.31
C ALA A 105 5.95 -15.40 -9.99
N THR A 106 4.67 -15.43 -9.64
CA THR A 106 3.97 -16.66 -9.22
C THR A 106 2.85 -17.10 -10.18
N GLN A 107 2.36 -16.19 -11.03
CA GLN A 107 1.25 -16.39 -11.97
C GLN A 107 0.03 -17.16 -11.41
N THR A 108 -0.31 -16.90 -10.14
CA THR A 108 -1.49 -17.53 -9.54
C THR A 108 -2.74 -16.70 -9.80
N VAL A 109 -3.78 -17.33 -10.37
CA VAL A 109 -5.10 -16.67 -10.56
C VAL A 109 -5.64 -16.16 -9.23
N ALA A 110 -5.48 -16.95 -8.16
CA ALA A 110 -5.87 -16.57 -6.80
C ALA A 110 -5.14 -15.28 -6.33
N GLY A 111 -3.86 -15.13 -6.65
CA GLY A 111 -3.10 -13.94 -6.29
C GLY A 111 -3.53 -12.69 -7.06
N TYR A 112 -3.91 -12.81 -8.35
CA TYR A 112 -4.46 -11.68 -9.12
C TYR A 112 -5.83 -11.24 -8.59
N VAL A 113 -6.69 -12.18 -8.20
CA VAL A 113 -7.98 -11.88 -7.55
C VAL A 113 -7.74 -11.16 -6.22
N PHE A 114 -6.80 -11.67 -5.41
CA PHE A 114 -6.43 -11.01 -4.16
C PHE A 114 -5.88 -9.59 -4.38
N LEU A 115 -5.02 -9.40 -5.38
CA LEU A 115 -4.48 -8.09 -5.76
C LEU A 115 -5.61 -7.11 -6.13
N ALA A 116 -6.57 -7.53 -6.95
CA ALA A 116 -7.69 -6.68 -7.36
C ALA A 116 -8.54 -6.23 -6.16
N VAL A 117 -8.89 -7.16 -5.27
CA VAL A 117 -9.65 -6.85 -4.05
C VAL A 117 -8.85 -5.95 -3.10
N ALA A 118 -7.59 -6.27 -2.87
CA ALA A 118 -6.71 -5.48 -2.01
C ALA A 118 -6.53 -4.05 -2.56
N ALA A 119 -6.33 -3.91 -3.87
CA ALA A 119 -6.22 -2.61 -4.54
C ALA A 119 -7.51 -1.78 -4.41
N ALA A 120 -8.69 -2.39 -4.55
CA ALA A 120 -9.97 -1.71 -4.39
C ALA A 120 -10.15 -1.17 -2.96
N ILE A 121 -9.87 -2.00 -1.95
CA ILE A 121 -9.97 -1.61 -0.53
C ILE A 121 -9.00 -0.48 -0.21
N MET A 122 -7.73 -0.60 -0.62
CA MET A 122 -6.72 0.43 -0.40
C MET A 122 -7.05 1.74 -1.12
N THR A 123 -7.63 1.67 -2.32
CA THR A 123 -8.08 2.85 -3.07
C THR A 123 -9.19 3.60 -2.34
N ASN A 124 -10.17 2.88 -1.79
CA ASN A 124 -11.22 3.50 -0.99
C ASN A 124 -10.65 4.21 0.26
N TRP A 125 -9.68 3.60 0.95
CA TRP A 125 -9.00 4.24 2.07
C TRP A 125 -8.16 5.46 1.65
N ALA A 126 -7.50 5.38 0.50
CA ALA A 126 -6.73 6.48 -0.06
C ALA A 126 -7.61 7.68 -0.40
N LEU A 127 -8.80 7.46 -0.96
CA LEU A 127 -9.79 8.50 -1.25
C LEU A 127 -10.24 9.23 0.02
N GLY A 128 -10.54 8.47 1.07
CA GLY A 128 -10.88 9.04 2.39
C GLY A 128 -9.75 9.91 2.95
N LYS A 129 -8.50 9.43 2.86
CA LYS A 129 -7.32 10.18 3.31
C LYS A 129 -7.07 11.45 2.47
N HIS A 130 -7.24 11.36 1.16
CA HIS A 130 -7.11 12.50 0.24
C HIS A 130 -8.17 13.58 0.52
N SER A 131 -9.43 13.19 0.68
CA SER A 131 -10.52 14.10 1.03
C SER A 131 -10.27 14.80 2.37
N ARG A 132 -9.82 14.05 3.39
CA ARG A 132 -9.46 14.61 4.70
C ARG A 132 -8.31 15.61 4.59
N LEU A 133 -7.25 15.31 3.83
CA LEU A 133 -6.14 16.22 3.61
C LEU A 133 -6.59 17.50 2.89
N ARG A 134 -7.44 17.39 1.86
CA ARG A 134 -7.99 18.56 1.16
C ARG A 134 -8.86 19.45 2.05
N LYS A 135 -9.60 18.87 3.00
CA LYS A 135 -10.39 19.63 3.99
C LYS A 135 -9.53 20.32 5.04
N LEU A 136 -8.46 19.65 5.50
CA LEU A 136 -7.52 20.23 6.47
C LEU A 136 -6.65 21.34 5.87
N PHE A 137 -6.36 21.24 4.57
CA PHE A 137 -5.49 22.12 3.80
C PHE A 137 -6.24 22.77 2.65
N ASP A 138 -7.35 23.44 2.97
CA ASP A 138 -8.27 24.04 2.01
C ASP A 138 -7.78 25.39 1.44
N GLY A 139 -6.74 25.98 2.04
CA GLY A 139 -6.19 27.26 1.62
C GLY A 139 -6.95 28.49 2.14
N LYS A 140 -7.94 28.29 3.03
CA LYS A 140 -8.68 29.37 3.67
C LYS A 140 -8.01 29.79 4.98
N ASP A 141 -8.24 31.01 5.43
CA ASP A 141 -7.72 31.57 6.70
C ASP A 141 -6.18 31.50 6.85
N GLY A 142 -5.44 31.69 5.76
CA GLY A 142 -3.96 31.66 5.75
C GLY A 142 -3.35 30.24 5.83
N ARG A 143 -4.17 29.18 5.74
CA ARG A 143 -3.69 27.79 5.76
C ARG A 143 -3.03 27.40 4.42
N PRO A 144 -2.04 26.47 4.41
CA PRO A 144 -1.43 26.02 3.17
C PRO A 144 -2.45 25.21 2.35
N LYS A 145 -2.51 25.48 1.04
CA LYS A 145 -3.40 24.79 0.09
C LYS A 145 -2.81 23.43 -0.30
N TYR A 146 -3.64 22.37 -0.24
CA TYR A 146 -3.24 21.05 -0.70
C TYR A 146 -2.96 21.05 -2.22
N PRO A 147 -1.78 20.58 -2.68
CA PRO A 147 -1.47 20.50 -4.11
C PRO A 147 -2.37 19.49 -4.83
N ARG A 148 -2.68 19.72 -6.11
CA ARG A 148 -3.36 18.71 -6.94
C ARG A 148 -2.43 17.50 -7.10
N ARG A 149 -2.80 16.38 -6.48
CA ARG A 149 -2.10 15.09 -6.55
C ARG A 149 -3.10 14.00 -6.88
N TRP A 150 -2.62 12.96 -7.54
CA TRP A 150 -3.40 11.74 -7.75
C TRP A 150 -3.63 11.04 -6.41
N VAL A 151 -4.70 10.26 -6.30
CA VAL A 151 -5.00 9.56 -5.05
C VAL A 151 -4.09 8.34 -4.89
N ILE A 152 -4.06 7.51 -5.94
CA ILE A 152 -3.26 6.28 -6.13
C ILE A 152 -2.97 6.15 -7.64
N LEU A 153 -1.91 5.43 -8.03
CA LEU A 153 -1.69 4.98 -9.42
C LEU A 153 -2.20 3.53 -9.59
N PRO A 154 -2.78 3.13 -10.75
CA PRO A 154 -3.02 3.91 -11.98
C PRO A 154 -4.32 4.74 -11.89
N PRO A 155 -4.47 5.78 -12.73
CA PRO A 155 -5.42 6.89 -12.58
C PRO A 155 -6.85 6.53 -13.03
N PHE A 156 -7.36 5.34 -12.68
CA PHE A 156 -8.67 4.88 -13.16
C PHE A 156 -9.88 5.54 -12.46
N LEU A 157 -9.66 6.57 -11.63
CA LEU A 157 -10.70 7.37 -10.97
C LEU A 157 -10.29 8.84 -10.86
#